data_AF-A0A419GTI1-F1
#
_entry.id   AF-A0A419GTI1-F1
#
_cell.length_a   1.000
_cell.length_b   1.000
_cell.length_c   1.000
_cell.angle_alpha   90.00
_cell.angle_beta   90.00
_cell.angle_gamma   90.00
#
_symmetry.space_group_name_H-M   'P 1'
#
loop_
_entity.id
_entity.type
_entity.pdbx_description
1 polymer ?
#
loop_
_entity_poly.entity_id
_entity_poly.type
_entity_poly.pdbx_seq_one_letter_code
_entity_poly.pdbx_strand_id
1 'polypeptide(L)'
;MRVPIAVQVKPFDFEKAQPQIDATREEFAGYLDEFHRVSRKSTRSKHGLMGPVGKILSEVKSGRRDAASLKGYAVRVHEATGRNPSPAGLQALEQGIDYLVKLLSEAPITVHDRLLDRLDYGLYYDLRKKALQSKEARRQAWIKFLRDKYGSEAKLSEAWGEEVGSFDELYLPRKAEGSKTKKAKTKQQDIAAFWESQGASTVIEKEED
;
A
#
# COMPACT_ATOMS: atom_id res chain seq x y z
N MET A 1 48.74 23.55 19.99
CA MET A 1 47.67 22.59 20.31
C MET A 1 46.34 23.23 19.93
N ARG A 2 45.51 22.58 19.10
CA ARG A 2 44.17 23.10 18.77
C ARG A 2 43.21 22.73 19.90
N VAL A 3 42.52 23.72 20.46
CA VAL A 3 41.51 23.51 21.50
C VAL A 3 40.29 22.85 20.86
N PRO A 4 39.81 21.69 21.34
CA PRO A 4 38.59 21.10 20.83
C PRO A 4 37.40 21.98 21.21
N ILE A 5 36.68 22.48 20.21
CA ILE A 5 35.41 23.17 20.40
C ILE A 5 34.34 22.09 20.63
N ALA A 6 33.96 21.87 21.89
CA ALA A 6 32.80 21.05 22.21
C ALA A 6 31.53 21.83 21.82
N VAL A 7 31.00 21.56 20.63
CA VAL A 7 29.71 22.10 20.21
C VAL A 7 28.63 21.36 21.00
N GLN A 8 27.94 22.06 21.92
CA GLN A 8 26.73 21.55 22.55
C GLN A 8 25.63 21.46 21.49
N VAL A 9 25.45 20.29 20.89
CA VAL A 9 24.34 20.02 19.99
C VAL A 9 23.09 19.88 20.85
N LYS A 10 22.20 20.89 20.82
CA LYS A 10 20.87 20.75 21.44
C LYS A 10 20.17 19.54 20.80
N PRO A 11 19.60 18.63 21.61
CA PRO A 11 18.86 17.50 21.06
C PRO A 11 17.69 18.02 20.22
N PHE A 12 17.55 17.46 19.02
CA PHE A 12 16.41 17.76 18.16
C PHE A 12 15.14 17.16 18.75
N ASP A 13 14.09 17.97 18.86
CA ASP A 13 12.81 17.60 19.44
C ASP A 13 11.94 16.91 18.37
N PHE A 14 12.00 15.59 18.34
CA PHE A 14 11.22 14.79 17.40
C PHE A 14 9.71 14.85 17.64
N GLU A 15 9.27 15.11 18.87
CA GLU A 15 7.84 15.22 19.18
C GLU A 15 7.25 16.47 18.53
N LYS A 16 8.01 17.57 18.49
CA LYS A 16 7.60 18.78 17.76
C LYS A 16 7.59 18.61 16.25
N ALA A 17 8.46 17.77 15.71
CA ALA A 17 8.51 17.48 14.28
C ALA A 17 7.44 16.47 13.83
N GLN A 18 6.86 15.72 14.78
CA GLN A 18 5.94 14.62 14.50
C GLN A 18 4.72 15.02 13.65
N PRO A 19 4.03 16.16 13.88
CA PRO A 19 2.91 16.58 13.03
C PRO A 19 3.30 16.76 11.55
N GLN A 20 4.51 17.25 11.29
CA GLN A 20 4.99 17.47 9.91
C GLN A 20 5.47 16.18 9.25
N ILE A 21 6.04 15.25 10.04
CA ILE A 21 6.33 13.88 9.60
C ILE A 21 5.03 13.20 9.17
N ASP A 22 3.98 13.32 9.98
CA ASP A 22 2.69 12.68 9.72
C ASP A 22 1.96 13.32 8.52
N ALA A 23 1.95 14.65 8.40
CA ALA A 23 1.42 15.34 7.22
C ALA A 23 2.15 14.91 5.93
N THR A 24 3.48 14.78 5.98
CA THR A 24 4.27 14.28 4.84
C THR A 24 3.88 12.84 4.47
N ARG A 25 3.69 11.98 5.48
CA ARG A 25 3.26 10.59 5.28
C ARG A 25 1.86 10.51 4.69
N GLU A 26 0.93 11.33 5.16
CA GLU A 26 -0.45 11.35 4.70
C GLU A 26 -0.55 11.70 3.22
N GLU A 27 0.16 12.73 2.76
CA GLU A 27 0.21 13.10 1.34
C GLU A 27 0.81 11.97 0.47
N PHE A 28 1.92 11.36 0.91
CA PHE A 28 2.48 10.22 0.19
C PHE A 28 1.57 8.99 0.20
N ALA A 29 0.84 8.74 1.29
CA ALA A 29 -0.13 7.66 1.37
C ALA A 29 -1.32 7.91 0.42
N GLY A 30 -1.83 9.15 0.37
CA GLY A 30 -2.89 9.55 -0.55
C GLY A 30 -2.50 9.37 -2.02
N TYR A 31 -1.27 9.75 -2.38
CA TYR A 31 -0.71 9.45 -3.69
C TYR A 31 -0.64 7.93 -3.96
N LEU A 32 -0.14 7.14 -3.00
CA LEU A 32 0.04 5.69 -3.19
C LEU A 32 -1.29 4.93 -3.30
N ASP A 33 -2.35 5.40 -2.64
CA ASP A 33 -3.70 4.87 -2.80
C ASP A 33 -4.19 5.00 -4.25
N GLU A 34 -4.02 6.18 -4.85
CA GLU A 34 -4.36 6.43 -6.25
C GLU A 34 -3.50 5.59 -7.19
N PHE A 35 -2.19 5.54 -6.93
CA PHE A 35 -1.22 4.76 -7.71
C PHE A 35 -1.55 3.27 -7.70
N HIS A 36 -1.90 2.71 -6.53
CA HIS A 36 -2.25 1.30 -6.40
C HIS A 36 -3.65 0.98 -6.93
N ARG A 37 -4.61 1.91 -6.86
CA ARG A 37 -5.95 1.69 -7.42
C ARG A 37 -5.91 1.38 -8.92
N VAL A 38 -5.03 2.06 -9.66
CA VAL A 38 -4.83 1.83 -11.11
C VAL A 38 -4.01 0.56 -11.38
N SER A 39 -3.20 0.12 -10.40
CA SER A 39 -2.36 -1.08 -10.53
C SER A 39 -3.18 -2.35 -10.30
N ARG A 40 -3.42 -3.13 -11.37
CA ARG A 40 -4.07 -4.45 -11.30
C ARG A 40 -3.26 -5.52 -10.55
N LYS A 41 -1.99 -5.24 -10.23
CA LYS A 41 -1.08 -6.17 -9.54
C LYS A 41 -0.91 -5.79 -8.07
N SER A 42 -1.28 -6.71 -7.17
CA SER A 42 -0.96 -6.63 -5.75
C SER A 42 0.53 -6.92 -5.56
N THR A 43 1.29 -5.95 -5.05
CA THR A 43 2.71 -6.15 -4.79
C THR A 43 2.95 -6.32 -3.30
N ARG A 44 3.64 -7.41 -2.91
CA ARG A 44 3.89 -7.75 -1.50
C ARG A 44 5.19 -7.17 -0.95
N SER A 45 6.10 -6.77 -1.84
CA SER A 45 7.39 -6.20 -1.47
C SER A 45 7.25 -4.76 -0.99
N LYS A 46 8.17 -4.32 -0.11
CA LYS A 46 8.26 -2.91 0.31
C LYS A 46 8.36 -1.99 -0.90
N HIS A 47 9.21 -2.31 -1.87
CA HIS A 47 9.39 -1.53 -3.09
C HIS A 47 8.09 -1.35 -3.89
N GLY A 48 7.26 -2.38 -3.99
CA GLY A 48 5.97 -2.27 -4.67
C GLY A 48 4.93 -1.47 -3.91
N LEU A 49 4.90 -1.61 -2.58
CA LEU A 49 4.01 -0.84 -1.72
C LEU A 49 4.40 0.64 -1.68
N MET A 50 5.69 0.95 -1.58
CA MET A 50 6.20 2.31 -1.54
C MET A 50 6.23 2.98 -2.91
N GLY A 51 6.05 2.21 -4.00
CA GLY A 51 5.99 2.74 -5.36
C GLY A 51 7.11 3.74 -5.69
N PRO A 52 6.79 4.80 -6.45
CA PRO A 52 7.73 5.90 -6.72
C PRO A 52 8.21 6.67 -5.48
N VAL A 53 7.44 6.70 -4.39
CA VAL A 53 7.85 7.39 -3.14
C VAL A 53 9.14 6.81 -2.60
N GLY A 54 9.31 5.49 -2.63
CA GLY A 54 10.56 4.85 -2.18
C GLY A 54 11.80 5.33 -2.94
N LYS A 55 11.67 5.62 -4.24
CA LYS A 55 12.77 6.17 -5.05
C LYS A 55 13.03 7.64 -4.69
N ILE A 56 11.98 8.42 -4.48
CA ILE A 56 12.09 9.84 -4.08
C ILE A 56 12.81 9.96 -2.74
N LEU A 57 12.43 9.16 -1.73
CA LEU A 57 13.11 9.14 -0.43
C LEU A 57 14.60 8.74 -0.57
N SER A 58 14.91 7.84 -1.51
CA SER A 58 16.30 7.44 -1.80
C SER A 58 17.12 8.58 -2.43
N GLU A 59 16.54 9.34 -3.37
CA GLU A 59 17.18 10.54 -3.95
C GLU A 59 17.41 11.64 -2.89
N VAL A 60 16.47 11.80 -1.96
CA VAL A 60 16.64 12.76 -0.87
C VAL A 60 17.76 12.33 0.08
N LYS A 61 17.83 11.02 0.37
CA LYS A 61 18.93 10.43 1.17
C LYS A 61 20.29 10.57 0.49
N SER A 62 20.35 10.56 -0.84
CA SER A 62 21.59 10.82 -1.60
C SER A 62 21.97 12.30 -1.69
N GLY A 63 21.13 13.21 -1.18
CA GLY A 63 21.44 14.64 -1.04
C GLY A 63 20.65 15.56 -1.97
N ARG A 64 19.77 15.05 -2.84
CA ARG A 64 18.89 15.89 -3.66
C ARG A 64 17.79 16.50 -2.79
N ARG A 65 17.82 17.82 -2.59
CA ARG A 65 16.90 18.53 -1.67
C ARG A 65 16.10 19.65 -2.32
N ASP A 66 16.24 19.84 -3.62
CA ASP A 66 15.46 20.83 -4.37
C ASP A 66 14.09 20.24 -4.75
N ALA A 67 13.01 20.91 -4.32
CA ALA A 67 11.64 20.44 -4.52
C ALA A 67 11.29 20.33 -6.01
N ALA A 68 11.67 21.32 -6.84
CA ALA A 68 11.40 21.30 -8.27
C ALA A 68 12.10 20.10 -8.96
N SER A 69 13.36 19.86 -8.62
CA SER A 69 14.14 18.72 -9.12
C SER A 69 13.57 17.37 -8.70
N LEU A 70 13.03 17.27 -7.47
CA LEU A 70 12.39 16.05 -6.97
C LEU A 70 11.05 15.80 -7.65
N LYS A 71 10.24 16.84 -7.87
CA LYS A 71 8.98 16.76 -8.63
C LYS A 71 9.23 16.34 -10.08
N GLY A 72 10.21 16.93 -10.75
CA GLY A 72 10.61 16.51 -12.10
C GLY A 72 11.10 15.06 -12.15
N TYR A 73 11.87 14.63 -11.14
CA TYR A 73 12.26 13.21 -11.02
C TYR A 73 11.04 12.29 -10.83
N ALA A 74 10.08 12.68 -9.98
CA ALA A 74 8.86 11.93 -9.75
C ALA A 74 8.03 11.73 -11.03
N VAL A 75 7.88 12.77 -11.84
CA VAL A 75 7.23 12.69 -13.16
C VAL A 75 7.98 11.71 -14.08
N ARG A 76 9.31 11.79 -14.14
CA ARG A 76 10.12 10.85 -14.94
C ARG A 76 9.97 9.40 -14.48
N VAL A 77 9.84 9.14 -13.18
CA VAL A 77 9.58 7.79 -12.67
C VAL A 77 8.26 7.25 -13.21
N HIS A 78 7.24 8.10 -13.33
CA HIS A 78 5.95 7.73 -13.91
C HIS A 78 6.03 7.42 -15.41
N GLU A 79 6.68 8.30 -16.17
CA GLU A 79 6.92 8.10 -17.61
C GLU A 79 7.62 6.76 -17.88
N ALA A 80 8.65 6.44 -17.08
CA ALA A 80 9.38 5.18 -17.20
C ALA A 80 8.53 3.94 -16.87
N THR A 81 7.45 4.08 -16.09
CA THR A 81 6.52 2.98 -15.80
C THR A 81 5.37 2.88 -16.80
N GLY A 82 5.26 3.83 -17.74
CA GLY A 82 4.12 3.93 -18.66
C GLY A 82 2.80 4.25 -17.97
N ARG A 83 2.85 4.79 -16.75
CA ARG A 83 1.66 5.05 -15.91
C ARG A 83 1.64 6.50 -15.46
N ASN A 84 0.62 7.22 -15.91
CA ASN A 84 0.40 8.58 -15.46
C ASN A 84 -0.44 8.59 -14.18
N PRO A 85 -0.01 9.33 -13.13
CA PRO A 85 -0.83 9.52 -11.95
C PRO A 85 -2.10 10.29 -12.32
N SER A 86 -3.18 10.09 -11.55
CA SER A 86 -4.34 10.97 -11.63
C SER A 86 -3.93 12.40 -11.23
N PRO A 87 -4.65 13.45 -11.66
CA PRO A 87 -4.34 14.82 -11.23
C PRO A 87 -4.29 14.97 -9.70
N ALA A 88 -5.22 14.32 -8.98
CA ALA A 88 -5.22 14.28 -7.53
C ALA A 88 -4.00 13.56 -6.96
N GLY A 89 -3.62 12.41 -7.53
CA GLY A 89 -2.41 11.68 -7.12
C GLY A 89 -1.14 12.50 -7.35
N LEU A 90 -1.02 13.18 -8.50
CA LEU A 90 0.12 14.05 -8.79
C LEU A 90 0.20 15.21 -7.79
N GLN A 91 -0.94 15.85 -7.49
CA GLN A 91 -1.00 16.93 -6.52
C GLN A 91 -0.57 16.46 -5.11
N ALA A 92 -1.05 15.31 -4.64
CA ALA A 92 -0.65 14.73 -3.36
C ALA A 92 0.86 14.40 -3.33
N LEU A 93 1.39 13.89 -4.45
CA LEU A 93 2.82 13.63 -4.59
C LEU A 93 3.66 14.92 -4.49
N GLU A 94 3.23 15.98 -5.17
CA GLU A 94 3.89 17.29 -5.14
C GLU A 94 3.85 17.89 -3.74
N GLN A 95 2.72 17.82 -3.05
CA GLN A 95 2.57 18.31 -1.67
C GLN A 95 3.44 17.52 -0.69
N GLY A 96 3.47 16.19 -0.80
CA GLY A 96 4.36 15.35 0.00
C GLY A 96 5.84 15.69 -0.21
N ILE A 97 6.26 16.00 -1.45
CA ILE A 97 7.63 16.47 -1.73
C ILE A 97 7.89 17.82 -1.08
N ASP A 98 6.96 18.77 -1.17
CA ASP A 98 7.12 20.09 -0.56
C ASP A 98 7.22 20.00 0.97
N TYR A 99 6.38 19.17 1.60
CA TYR A 99 6.41 18.94 3.04
C TYR A 99 7.70 18.26 3.49
N LEU A 100 8.19 17.29 2.72
CA LEU A 100 9.47 16.63 2.96
C LEU A 100 10.64 17.63 2.89
N VAL A 101 10.72 18.42 1.82
CA VAL A 101 11.80 19.41 1.66
C VAL A 101 11.75 20.45 2.77
N LYS A 102 10.55 20.91 3.14
CA LYS A 102 10.37 21.84 4.26
C LYS A 102 10.81 21.23 5.60
N LEU A 103 10.43 19.98 5.88
CA LEU A 103 10.83 19.27 7.10
C LEU A 103 12.37 19.19 7.22
N LEU A 104 13.05 18.92 6.11
CA LEU A 104 14.50 18.82 6.07
C LEU A 104 15.20 20.17 6.03
N SER A 105 14.55 21.26 5.64
CA SER A 105 15.15 22.60 5.71
C SER A 105 15.08 23.19 7.11
N GLU A 106 14.07 22.80 7.89
CA GLU A 106 13.84 23.24 9.27
C GLU A 106 14.60 22.38 10.30
N ALA A 107 15.11 21.21 9.89
CA ALA A 107 15.84 20.29 10.75
C ALA A 107 17.38 20.43 10.60
N PRO A 108 18.16 20.13 11.66
CA PRO A 108 19.60 20.00 11.54
C PRO A 108 19.99 18.82 10.65
N ILE A 109 21.02 19.00 9.80
CA ILE A 109 21.48 17.95 8.87
C ILE A 109 21.82 16.62 9.56
N THR A 110 22.27 16.67 10.82
CA THR A 110 22.65 15.52 11.64
C THR A 110 21.48 14.60 11.99
N VAL A 111 20.23 15.04 11.83
CA VAL A 111 19.04 14.23 12.11
C VAL A 111 18.27 13.81 10.86
N HIS A 112 18.70 14.22 9.66
CA HIS A 112 17.99 13.96 8.41
C HIS A 112 17.80 12.46 8.16
N ASP A 113 18.83 11.65 8.37
CA ASP A 113 18.72 10.21 8.19
C ASP A 113 17.64 9.60 9.10
N ARG A 114 17.56 10.06 10.36
CA ARG A 114 16.53 9.60 11.30
C ARG A 114 15.13 10.06 10.89
N LEU A 115 14.99 11.28 10.37
CA LEU A 115 13.70 11.78 9.86
C LEU A 115 13.25 10.99 8.63
N LEU A 116 14.15 10.75 7.69
CA LEU A 116 13.90 9.95 6.48
C LEU A 116 13.55 8.50 6.82
N ASP A 117 14.26 7.88 7.76
CA ASP A 117 13.95 6.51 8.20
C ASP A 117 12.58 6.44 8.90
N ARG A 118 12.22 7.44 9.73
CA ARG A 118 10.87 7.52 10.33
C ARG A 118 9.77 7.65 9.27
N LEU A 119 9.99 8.45 8.24
CA LEU A 119 9.06 8.57 7.12
C LEU A 119 8.94 7.26 6.33
N ASP A 120 10.07 6.66 5.95
CA ASP A 120 10.10 5.44 5.14
C ASP A 120 9.43 4.26 5.88
N TYR A 121 9.84 3.97 7.12
CA TYR A 121 9.25 2.88 7.89
C TYR A 121 7.84 3.17 8.37
N GLY A 122 7.53 4.42 8.74
CA GLY A 122 6.19 4.83 9.15
C GLY A 122 5.19 4.67 8.00
N LEU A 123 5.51 5.20 6.82
CA LEU A 123 4.67 5.05 5.63
C LEU A 123 4.51 3.56 5.24
N TYR A 124 5.60 2.79 5.23
CA TYR A 124 5.54 1.36 4.94
C TYR A 124 4.60 0.62 5.90
N TYR A 125 4.67 0.93 7.20
CA TYR A 125 3.83 0.32 8.21
C TYR A 125 2.34 0.63 7.97
N ASP A 126 2.00 1.89 7.69
CA ASP A 126 0.61 2.30 7.43
C ASP A 126 0.03 1.57 6.22
N LEU A 127 0.76 1.57 5.11
CA LEU A 127 0.36 0.89 3.88
C LEU A 127 0.18 -0.61 4.12
N ARG A 128 1.10 -1.23 4.87
CA ARG A 128 1.03 -2.65 5.19
C ARG A 128 -0.15 -2.97 6.08
N LYS A 129 -0.37 -2.17 7.13
CA LYS A 129 -1.50 -2.30 8.05
C LYS A 129 -2.82 -2.18 7.29
N LYS A 130 -2.97 -1.16 6.44
CA LYS A 130 -4.15 -0.96 5.59
C LYS A 130 -4.39 -2.15 4.67
N ALA A 131 -3.35 -2.66 3.98
CA ALA A 131 -3.46 -3.81 3.10
C ALA A 131 -3.91 -5.09 3.84
N LEU A 132 -3.41 -5.31 5.06
CA LEU A 132 -3.83 -6.44 5.92
C LEU A 132 -5.29 -6.27 6.35
N GLN A 133 -5.68 -5.08 6.79
CA GLN A 133 -7.07 -4.78 7.17
C GLN A 133 -8.04 -4.98 6.00
N SER A 134 -7.71 -4.49 4.81
CA SER A 134 -8.55 -4.70 3.62
C SER A 134 -8.61 -6.17 3.19
N LYS A 135 -7.56 -6.97 3.45
CA LYS A 135 -7.60 -8.41 3.19
C LYS A 135 -8.51 -9.12 4.18
N GLU A 136 -8.42 -8.79 5.47
CA GLU A 136 -9.29 -9.37 6.49
C GLU A 136 -10.75 -8.98 6.29
N ALA A 137 -11.04 -7.71 5.98
CA ALA A 137 -12.39 -7.26 5.67
C ALA A 137 -13.02 -8.06 4.50
N ARG A 138 -12.24 -8.34 3.44
CA ARG A 138 -12.70 -9.19 2.32
C ARG A 138 -12.92 -10.63 2.74
N ARG A 139 -12.05 -11.18 3.59
CA ARG A 139 -12.21 -12.52 4.15
C ARG A 139 -13.49 -12.63 4.99
N GLN A 140 -13.77 -11.64 5.83
CA GLN A 140 -15.01 -11.58 6.61
C GLN A 140 -16.24 -11.44 5.72
N ALA A 141 -16.16 -10.66 4.64
CA ALA A 141 -17.22 -10.58 3.63
C ALA A 141 -17.46 -11.94 2.93
N TRP A 142 -16.40 -12.69 2.63
CA TRP A 142 -16.49 -14.05 2.08
C TRP A 142 -17.16 -15.02 3.04
N ILE A 143 -16.74 -15.00 4.31
CA ILE A 143 -17.35 -15.82 5.36
C ILE A 143 -18.83 -15.50 5.50
N LYS A 144 -19.17 -14.21 5.54
CA LYS A 144 -20.56 -13.76 5.61
C LYS A 144 -21.37 -14.23 4.40
N PHE A 145 -20.83 -14.10 3.19
CA PHE A 145 -21.47 -14.59 1.97
C PHE A 145 -21.81 -16.08 2.04
N LEU A 146 -20.89 -16.92 2.54
CA LEU A 146 -21.15 -18.35 2.68
C LEU A 146 -22.13 -18.67 3.81
N ARG A 147 -22.06 -17.95 4.94
CA ARG A 147 -23.02 -18.09 6.04
C ARG A 147 -24.44 -17.74 5.58
N ASP A 148 -24.60 -16.64 4.86
CA ASP A 148 -25.89 -16.19 4.34
C ASP A 148 -26.45 -17.21 3.33
N LYS A 149 -25.59 -17.86 2.54
CA LYS A 149 -25.98 -18.85 1.53
C LYS A 149 -26.31 -20.23 2.10
N TYR A 150 -25.49 -20.74 3.02
CA TYR A 150 -25.57 -22.13 3.48
C TYR A 150 -26.12 -22.28 4.90
N GLY A 151 -26.04 -21.25 5.74
CA GLY A 151 -26.50 -21.25 7.12
C GLY A 151 -25.65 -22.08 8.10
N SER A 152 -25.06 -23.20 7.65
CA SER A 152 -24.19 -24.05 8.47
C SER A 152 -23.05 -24.70 7.68
N GLU A 153 -21.98 -25.07 8.38
CA GLU A 153 -20.80 -25.75 7.86
C GLU A 153 -21.14 -27.13 7.26
N ALA A 154 -22.14 -27.82 7.84
CA ALA A 154 -22.61 -29.11 7.33
C ALA A 154 -23.21 -28.97 5.92
N LYS A 155 -24.05 -27.95 5.70
CA LYS A 155 -24.65 -27.68 4.38
C LYS A 155 -23.61 -27.20 3.37
N LEU A 156 -22.63 -26.43 3.82
CA LEU A 156 -21.51 -26.02 2.98
C LEU A 156 -20.67 -27.24 2.54
N SER A 157 -20.32 -28.11 3.48
CA SER A 157 -19.54 -29.33 3.23
C SER A 157 -20.25 -30.27 2.25
N GLU A 158 -21.57 -30.45 2.43
CA GLU A 158 -22.41 -31.22 1.51
C GLU A 158 -22.42 -30.59 0.10
N ALA A 159 -22.61 -29.27 0.01
CA ALA A 159 -22.67 -28.58 -1.27
C ALA A 159 -21.34 -28.57 -2.04
N TRP A 160 -20.21 -28.53 -1.32
CA TRP A 160 -18.88 -28.55 -1.92
C TRP A 160 -18.33 -29.96 -2.13
N GLY A 161 -18.90 -30.97 -1.47
CA GLY A 161 -18.43 -32.35 -1.51
C GLY A 161 -17.05 -32.54 -0.87
N GLU A 162 -16.70 -31.69 0.10
CA GLU A 162 -15.45 -31.73 0.87
C GLU A 162 -15.74 -31.39 2.33
N GLU A 163 -14.91 -31.89 3.25
CA GLU A 163 -15.02 -31.54 4.66
C GLU A 163 -14.57 -30.09 4.87
N VAL A 164 -15.50 -29.23 5.28
CA VAL A 164 -15.21 -27.86 5.66
C VAL A 164 -15.21 -27.77 7.18
N GLY A 165 -14.10 -27.27 7.74
CA GLY A 165 -13.99 -26.93 9.16
C GLY A 165 -14.88 -25.73 9.53
N SER A 166 -14.43 -24.91 10.48
CA SER A 166 -15.20 -23.72 10.87
C SER A 166 -15.22 -22.68 9.74
N PHE A 167 -16.34 -21.96 9.59
CA PHE A 167 -16.39 -20.75 8.77
C PHE A 167 -15.24 -19.78 9.09
N ASP A 168 -14.87 -19.68 10.37
CA ASP A 168 -13.84 -18.75 10.86
C ASP A 168 -12.41 -19.22 10.56
N GLU A 169 -12.22 -20.38 9.94
CA GLU A 169 -10.92 -20.88 9.47
C GLU A 169 -10.77 -20.76 7.95
N LEU A 170 -11.86 -20.42 7.24
CA LEU A 170 -11.83 -20.33 5.79
C LEU A 170 -10.89 -19.23 5.30
N TYR A 171 -10.08 -19.57 4.30
CA TYR A 171 -9.21 -18.64 3.61
C TYR A 171 -10.01 -17.82 2.59
N LEU A 172 -9.56 -16.59 2.32
CA LEU A 172 -10.07 -15.82 1.19
C LEU A 172 -9.56 -16.46 -0.13
N PRO A 173 -10.45 -17.02 -0.98
CA PRO A 173 -10.05 -17.68 -2.22
C PRO A 173 -9.49 -16.69 -3.24
N ARG A 174 -8.58 -17.11 -4.13
CA ARG A 174 -8.15 -16.24 -5.25
C ARG A 174 -9.27 -16.13 -6.29
N LYS A 175 -9.32 -14.99 -6.99
CA LYS A 175 -10.28 -14.77 -8.08
C LYS A 175 -10.20 -15.83 -9.19
N ALA A 176 -8.98 -16.30 -9.51
CA ALA A 176 -8.74 -17.31 -10.52
C ALA A 176 -9.28 -18.72 -10.15
N GLU A 177 -9.59 -18.97 -8.88
CA GLU A 177 -10.19 -20.24 -8.43
C GLU A 177 -11.68 -20.31 -8.77
N GLY A 178 -12.31 -19.18 -9.12
CA GLY A 178 -13.72 -19.10 -9.49
C GLY A 178 -13.98 -19.46 -10.95
N SER A 179 -15.11 -20.11 -11.23
CA SER A 179 -15.55 -20.43 -12.59
C SER A 179 -17.08 -20.43 -12.69
N LYS A 180 -17.60 -19.77 -13.73
CA LYS A 180 -19.03 -19.76 -14.08
C LYS A 180 -19.44 -20.87 -15.05
N THR A 181 -18.49 -21.72 -15.46
CA THR A 181 -18.80 -22.73 -16.48
C THR A 181 -19.82 -23.73 -15.94
N LYS A 182 -20.67 -24.28 -16.82
CA LYS A 182 -21.65 -25.32 -16.45
C LYS A 182 -20.99 -26.59 -15.87
N LYS A 183 -19.68 -26.78 -16.08
CA LYS A 183 -18.86 -27.88 -15.55
C LYS A 183 -18.15 -27.53 -14.25
N ALA A 184 -18.25 -26.28 -13.77
CA ALA A 184 -17.60 -25.83 -12.56
C ALA A 184 -18.22 -26.49 -11.33
N LYS A 185 -17.38 -26.89 -10.37
CA LYS A 185 -17.86 -27.37 -9.07
C LYS A 185 -18.57 -26.25 -8.32
N THR A 186 -19.50 -26.58 -7.42
CA THR A 186 -20.26 -25.61 -6.59
C THR A 186 -19.34 -24.56 -5.95
N LYS A 187 -18.24 -25.00 -5.33
CA LYS A 187 -17.21 -24.13 -4.74
C LYS A 187 -16.67 -23.08 -5.72
N GLN A 188 -16.39 -23.46 -6.96
CA GLN A 188 -15.87 -22.53 -7.97
C GLN A 188 -16.92 -21.52 -8.40
N GLN A 189 -18.19 -21.92 -8.44
CA GLN A 189 -19.31 -21.02 -8.72
C GLN A 189 -19.51 -20.02 -7.59
N ASP A 190 -19.37 -20.45 -6.33
CA ASP A 190 -19.46 -19.58 -5.15
C ASP A 190 -18.33 -18.56 -5.12
N ILE A 191 -17.09 -18.99 -5.40
CA ILE A 191 -15.94 -18.11 -5.50
C ILE A 191 -16.19 -17.05 -6.58
N ALA A 192 -16.68 -17.44 -7.77
CA ALA A 192 -17.01 -16.49 -8.83
C ALA A 192 -18.11 -15.50 -8.41
N ALA A 193 -19.22 -16.01 -7.85
CA ALA A 193 -20.35 -15.20 -7.40
C ALA A 193 -19.95 -14.21 -6.29
N PHE A 194 -19.11 -14.62 -5.36
CA PHE A 194 -18.56 -13.73 -4.35
C PHE A 194 -17.74 -12.61 -5.00
N TRP A 195 -16.79 -12.92 -5.87
CA TRP A 195 -15.96 -11.90 -6.49
C TRP A 195 -16.76 -10.92 -7.36
N GLU A 196 -17.84 -11.37 -8.00
CA GLU A 196 -18.80 -10.48 -8.66
C GLU A 196 -19.56 -9.56 -7.71
N SER A 197 -20.02 -10.07 -6.57
CA SER A 197 -20.67 -9.24 -5.55
C SER A 197 -19.77 -8.12 -5.03
N GLN A 198 -18.44 -8.32 -5.12
CA GLN A 198 -17.42 -7.33 -4.76
C GLN A 198 -17.07 -6.38 -5.92
N GLY A 199 -17.79 -6.43 -7.04
CA GLY A 199 -17.52 -5.62 -8.24
C GLY A 199 -16.32 -6.08 -9.06
N ALA A 200 -15.72 -7.22 -8.74
CA ALA A 200 -14.57 -7.77 -9.47
C ALA A 200 -15.05 -8.70 -10.60
N SER A 201 -15.48 -8.14 -11.74
CA SER A 201 -15.84 -8.95 -12.92
C SER A 201 -14.69 -9.89 -13.33
N THR A 202 -14.95 -11.20 -13.43
CA THR A 202 -14.02 -12.24 -13.87
C THR A 202 -13.64 -12.08 -15.34
N VAL A 203 -12.75 -11.13 -15.65
CA VAL A 203 -11.94 -11.19 -16.86
C VAL A 203 -10.71 -11.99 -16.50
N ILE A 204 -10.59 -13.16 -17.12
CA ILE A 204 -9.44 -14.07 -17.04
C ILE A 204 -8.25 -13.31 -17.66
N GLU A 205 -7.39 -12.71 -16.84
CA GLU A 205 -6.06 -12.28 -17.28
C GLU A 205 -5.14 -13.49 -17.13
N LYS A 206 -4.66 -14.02 -18.26
CA LYS A 206 -3.57 -14.99 -18.32
C LYS A 206 -2.38 -14.41 -17.56
N GLU A 207 -1.95 -15.07 -16.48
CA GLU A 207 -0.59 -14.92 -15.96
C GLU A 207 0.34 -15.57 -17.00
N GLU A 208 1.15 -14.76 -17.67
CA GLU A 208 2.37 -15.25 -18.35
C GLU A 208 3.49 -15.33 -17.31
N ASP A 209 4.17 -16.48 -17.33
CA ASP A 209 5.24 -16.92 -16.43
C ASP A 209 6.44 -15.96 -16.33
#